data_AF-A0A7W6RYK6-F1
#
_entry.id   AF-A0A7W6RYK6-F1
#
_cell.length_a   1.000
_cell.length_b   1.000
_cell.length_c   1.000
_cell.angle_alpha   90.00
_cell.angle_beta   90.00
_cell.angle_gamma   90.00
#
_symmetry.space_group_name_H-M   'P 1'
#
loop_
_entity.id
_entity.type
_entity.pdbx_description
1 polymer ?
#
loop_
_entity_poly.entity_id
_entity_poly.type
_entity_poly.pdbx_seq_one_letter_code
_entity_poly.pdbx_strand_id
1 'polypeptide(L)' 'MMLETAEAQTMQVLVLVALALFIGVQAFPIGPVWRRRGLILGAVCLAVAVVFTVVAWYT' A
#
# COMPACT_ATOMS: atom_id res chain seq x y z
N MET A 1 3.21 -12.58 -21.96
CA MET A 1 1.98 -11.81 -22.25
C MET A 1 0.87 -12.01 -21.21
N MET A 2 0.16 -13.14 -21.13
CA MET A 2 -0.98 -13.27 -20.18
C MET A 2 -0.57 -13.30 -18.69
N LEU A 3 0.64 -13.83 -18.40
CA LEU A 3 1.24 -13.84 -17.05
C LEU A 3 1.75 -12.45 -16.63
N GLU A 4 2.41 -11.71 -17.52
CA GLU A 4 2.91 -10.35 -17.24
C GLU A 4 1.77 -9.36 -16.96
N THR A 5 0.62 -9.51 -17.65
CA THR A 5 -0.55 -8.68 -17.39
C THR A 5 -1.16 -8.97 -16.02
N ALA A 6 -1.11 -10.22 -15.55
CA ALA A 6 -1.63 -10.59 -14.24
C ALA A 6 -0.76 -10.03 -13.10
N GLU A 7 0.56 -10.08 -13.23
CA GLU A 7 1.48 -9.46 -12.27
C GLU A 7 1.33 -7.94 -12.20
N ALA A 8 1.30 -7.27 -13.37
CA ALA A 8 1.10 -5.83 -13.45
C ALA A 8 -0.23 -5.39 -12.83
N GLN A 9 -1.29 -6.16 -13.07
CA GLN A 9 -2.61 -5.89 -12.53
C GLN A 9 -2.67 -6.13 -11.02
N THR A 10 -1.96 -7.13 -10.50
CA THR A 10 -1.86 -7.40 -9.06
C THR A 10 -1.12 -6.28 -8.33
N MET A 11 -0.03 -5.77 -8.91
CA MET A 11 0.68 -4.59 -8.38
C MET A 11 -0.21 -3.35 -8.34
N GLN A 12 -0.95 -3.07 -9.41
CA GLN A 12 -1.86 -1.92 -9.45
C GLN A 12 -2.95 -2.00 -8.38
N VAL A 13 -3.52 -3.18 -8.16
CA VAL A 13 -4.53 -3.40 -7.10
C VAL A 13 -3.93 -3.16 -5.71
N LEU A 14 -2.74 -3.68 -5.43
CA LEU A 14 -2.06 -3.47 -4.15
C LEU A 14 -1.77 -1.98 -3.89
N VAL A 15 -1.31 -1.25 -4.90
CA VAL A 15 -1.06 0.19 -4.80
C VAL A 15 -2.35 0.95 -4.51
N LEU A 16 -3.45 0.64 -5.22
CA LEU A 16 -4.75 1.27 -5.00
C LEU A 16 -5.32 0.98 -3.60
N VAL A 17 -5.18 -0.24 -3.11
CA VAL A 17 -5.60 -0.63 -1.75
C VAL A 17 -4.80 0.13 -0.69
N ALA A 18 -3.48 0.24 -0.87
CA ALA A 18 -2.63 1.01 0.04
C ALA A 18 -3.01 2.50 0.06
N LEU A 19 -3.29 3.09 -1.11
CA LEU A 19 -3.75 4.48 -1.24
C LEU A 19 -5.12 4.70 -0.56
N ALA A 20 -6.07 3.79 -0.77
CA ALA A 20 -7.40 3.85 -0.14
C ALA A 20 -7.31 3.78 1.39
N LEU A 21 -6.45 2.91 1.92
CA LEU A 21 -6.18 2.82 3.36
C LEU A 21 -5.57 4.12 3.91
N PHE A 22 -4.62 4.71 3.18
CA PHE A 22 -3.99 5.97 3.58
C PHE A 22 -4.99 7.14 3.63
N ILE A 23 -5.86 7.24 2.62
CA ILE A 23 -6.94 8.24 2.57
C ILE A 23 -7.94 7.98 3.70
N GLY A 24 -8.34 6.73 3.94
CA GLY A 24 -9.25 6.37 5.03
C GLY A 24 -8.73 6.78 6.42
N VAL A 25 -7.44 6.59 6.68
CA VAL A 25 -6.79 7.04 7.93
C VAL A 25 -6.83 8.56 8.09
N GLN A 26 -6.75 9.32 6.99
CA GLN A 26 -6.78 10.79 7.01
C GLN A 26 -8.21 11.37 7.06
N ALA A 27 -9.20 10.65 6.52
CA ALA A 27 -10.58 11.12 6.40
C ALA A 27 -11.40 10.96 7.69
N PHE A 28 -11.09 9.97 8.53
CA PHE A 28 -11.80 9.77 9.80
C PHE A 28 -11.11 10.53 10.95
N PRO A 29 -11.85 11.31 11.77
CA PRO A 29 -11.32 11.96 12.96
C PRO A 29 -11.10 10.91 14.06
N ILE A 30 -10.09 10.07 13.89
CA ILE A 30 -9.65 9.12 14.91
C ILE A 30 -8.79 9.89 15.92
N GLY A 31 -9.02 9.68 17.22
CA GLY A 31 -8.28 10.39 18.28
C GLY A 31 -6.76 10.36 18.06
N PRO A 32 -6.00 11.33 18.60
CA PRO A 32 -4.61 11.61 18.20
C PRO A 32 -3.67 10.39 18.27
N VAL A 33 -3.91 9.47 19.21
CA VAL A 33 -3.18 8.20 19.36
C VAL A 33 -3.45 7.23 18.21
N TRP A 34 -4.70 7.10 17.79
CA TRP A 34 -5.12 6.19 16.72
C TRP A 34 -4.75 6.72 15.35
N ARG A 35 -4.76 8.04 15.14
CA ARG A 35 -4.24 8.66 13.91
C ARG A 35 -2.76 8.38 13.71
N ARG A 36 -1.94 8.49 14.77
CA ARG A 36 -0.51 8.10 14.72
C ARG A 36 -0.34 6.63 14.38
N ARG A 37 -1.09 5.74 15.04
CA ARG A 37 -1.03 4.30 14.77
C ARG A 37 -1.42 3.97 13.33
N GLY A 38 -2.48 4.60 12.81
CA GLY A 38 -2.91 4.44 11.42
C GLY A 38 -1.87 4.93 10.42
N LEU A 39 -1.23 6.08 10.67
CA LEU A 39 -0.14 6.59 9.82
C LEU A 39 1.09 5.68 9.84
N ILE A 40 1.48 5.16 11.01
CA ILE A 40 2.60 4.21 11.14
C ILE A 40 2.28 2.94 10.37
N LEU A 41 1.07 2.38 10.54
CA LEU A 41 0.66 1.16 9.83
C LEU A 41 0.62 1.38 8.31
N GLY A 42 0.10 2.53 7.88
CA GLY A 42 0.07 2.93 6.47
C GLY A 42 1.47 3.08 5.88
N ALA A 43 2.39 3.72 6.61
CA ALA A 43 3.79 3.87 6.20
C ALA A 43 4.50 2.51 6.09
N VAL A 44 4.25 1.59 7.04
CA VAL A 44 4.79 0.22 7.00
C VAL A 44 4.25 -0.55 5.79
N CYS A 45 2.94 -0.49 5.53
CA CYS A 45 2.34 -1.11 4.34
C CYS A 45 2.95 -0.57 3.04
N LEU A 46 3.14 0.75 2.95
CA LEU A 46 3.72 1.39 1.77
C LEU A 46 5.17 0.96 1.57
N ALA A 47 5.97 0.92 2.65
CA ALA A 47 7.35 0.43 2.59
C ALA A 47 7.43 -1.03 2.11
N VAL A 48 6.57 -1.91 2.64
CA VAL A 48 6.51 -3.31 2.21
C VAL A 48 6.13 -3.41 0.73
N ALA A 49 5.12 -2.66 0.27
CA ALA A 49 4.72 -2.65 -1.13
C ALA A 49 5.86 -2.19 -2.07
N VAL A 50 6.61 -1.16 -1.67
CA VAL A 50 7.77 -0.68 -2.44
C VAL A 50 8.87 -1.74 -2.50
N VAL A 51 9.21 -2.36 -1.36
CA VAL A 51 10.23 -3.42 -1.33
C VAL A 51 9.83 -4.61 -2.20
N PHE A 52 8.58 -5.07 -2.10
CA PHE A 52 8.07 -6.15 -2.96
C PHE A 52 8.12 -5.78 -4.44
N THR A 53 7.76 -4.53 -4.79
CA THR A 53 7.87 -4.04 -6.15
C THR A 53 9.32 -4.10 -6.62
N VAL A 54 10.26 -3.57 -5.85
CA VAL A 54 11.68 -3.59 -6.21
C VAL A 54 12.17 -5.03 -6.38
N VAL A 55 11.89 -5.92 -5.43
CA VAL A 55 12.31 -7.33 -5.52
C VAL A 55 11.77 -7.98 -6.79
N ALA A 56 10.47 -7.83 -7.08
CA ALA A 56 9.85 -8.39 -8.27
C ALA A 56 10.42 -7.85 -9.59
N TRP A 57 10.98 -6.64 -9.60
CA TRP A 57 11.63 -6.06 -10.77
C TRP A 57 13.09 -6.55 -10.97
N TYR A 58 13.72 -7.07 -9.92
CA TYR A 58 15.12 -7.53 -9.96
C TYR A 58 15.26 -9.06 -9.96
N THR A 59 14.17 -9.81 -9.80
CA THR A 59 14.08 -11.26 -9.94
C THR A 59 13.48 -11.65 -11.28
#